data_AF-A0A953UGJ2-F1
#
_entry.id   AF-A0A953UGJ2-F1
#
_cell.length_a   1.000
_cell.length_b   1.000
_cell.length_c   1.000
_cell.angle_alpha   90.00
_cell.angle_beta   90.00
_cell.angle_gamma   90.00
#
_symmetry.space_group_name_H-M   'P 1'
#
loop_
_entity.id
_entity.type
_entity.pdbx_description
1 polymer ?
#
loop_
_entity_poly.entity_id
_entity_poly.type
_entity_poly.pdbx_seq_one_letter_code
_entity_poly.pdbx_strand_id
1 'polypeptide(L)'
;MNQDIAKFLDLGTWIGRGQAFGVIANQAMAAEAECLRQIRDTAAYKTLDLTWDEFCPQCAGISRKHVDDLIHNLEEFGATYFHLSEIVRISPETYRQIAGKVEGEEIEIEGKMVPIVPENAARIRSAVQRMRTQLQDAKKRVLPASCRIGSVNRLVEEGVSELSRISELPLDLDEKATLAGIADYAVRRLTKVCERLRG
;
A
#
# COMPACT_ATOMS: atom_id res chain seq x y z
N MET A 1 32.44 -23.88 -11.15
CA MET A 1 32.60 -24.04 -9.69
C MET A 1 32.96 -22.73 -8.95
N ASN A 2 33.66 -21.76 -9.54
CA ASN A 2 33.92 -20.46 -8.87
C ASN A 2 32.83 -19.39 -9.07
N GLN A 3 31.98 -19.51 -10.10
CA GLN A 3 30.99 -18.47 -10.43
C GLN A 3 29.68 -18.61 -9.64
N ASP A 4 29.33 -19.82 -9.21
CA ASP A 4 28.12 -20.09 -8.42
C ASP A 4 28.30 -19.67 -6.96
N ILE A 5 29.48 -19.91 -6.38
CA ILE A 5 29.82 -19.50 -5.00
C ILE A 5 29.77 -17.97 -4.86
N ALA A 6 30.23 -17.24 -5.88
CA ALA A 6 30.17 -15.77 -5.89
C ALA A 6 28.72 -15.25 -5.91
N LYS A 7 27.83 -15.88 -6.69
CA LYS A 7 26.40 -15.50 -6.76
C LYS A 7 25.65 -15.80 -5.46
N PHE A 8 25.95 -16.93 -4.82
CA PHE A 8 25.37 -17.28 -3.52
C PHE A 8 25.84 -16.35 -2.40
N LEU A 9 27.13 -15.98 -2.39
CA LEU A 9 27.68 -15.02 -1.41
C LEU A 9 27.10 -13.62 -1.62
N ASP A 10 26.88 -13.24 -2.88
CA ASP A 10 26.23 -11.99 -3.24
C ASP A 10 24.79 -11.99 -2.74
N LEU A 11 23.98 -13.02 -3.06
CA LEU A 11 22.60 -13.14 -2.60
C LEU A 11 22.47 -13.14 -1.07
N GLY A 12 23.35 -13.86 -0.37
CA GLY A 12 23.42 -13.82 1.10
C GLY A 12 23.79 -12.43 1.65
N THR A 13 24.58 -11.65 0.91
CA THR A 13 24.88 -10.25 1.22
C THR A 13 23.68 -9.34 0.98
N TRP A 14 22.91 -9.54 -0.09
CA TRP A 14 21.68 -8.78 -0.38
C TRP A 14 20.58 -9.05 0.66
N ILE A 15 20.35 -10.31 1.02
CA ILE A 15 19.38 -10.71 2.05
C ILE A 15 19.85 -10.21 3.42
N GLY A 16 21.13 -10.38 3.75
CA GLY A 16 21.70 -9.89 5.00
C GLY A 16 21.63 -8.36 5.13
N ARG A 17 21.83 -7.62 4.03
CA ARG A 17 21.62 -6.16 3.99
C ARG A 17 20.14 -5.82 4.21
N GLY A 18 19.22 -6.45 3.49
CA GLY A 18 17.77 -6.25 3.68
C GLY A 18 17.32 -6.47 5.13
N GLN A 19 17.77 -7.55 5.76
CA GLN A 19 17.42 -7.86 7.16
C GLN A 19 18.13 -6.96 8.18
N ALA A 20 19.36 -6.51 7.92
CA ALA A 20 20.05 -5.54 8.77
C ALA A 20 19.39 -4.15 8.72
N PHE A 21 18.76 -3.78 7.60
CA PHE A 21 18.04 -2.50 7.48
C PHE A 21 16.70 -2.50 8.23
N GLY A 22 16.08 -3.66 8.46
CA GLY A 22 14.91 -3.79 9.34
C GLY A 22 15.15 -3.32 10.79
N VAL A 23 16.42 -3.22 11.22
CA VAL A 23 16.82 -2.78 12.57
C VAL A 23 17.05 -1.26 12.66
N ILE A 24 17.16 -0.53 11.54
CA ILE A 24 17.37 0.93 11.50
C ILE A 24 16.23 1.58 10.68
N ALA A 25 15.06 1.70 11.31
CA ALA A 25 13.75 1.88 10.68
C ALA A 25 13.45 3.25 10.02
N ASN A 26 14.43 4.01 9.51
CA ASN A 26 14.15 5.33 8.90
C ASN A 26 14.97 5.68 7.63
N GLN A 27 15.76 4.75 7.08
CA GLN A 27 16.42 4.89 5.76
C GLN A 27 16.29 3.59 4.92
N ALA A 28 15.42 2.69 5.36
CA ALA A 28 15.49 1.26 5.05
C ALA A 28 14.56 0.85 3.91
N MET A 29 13.37 1.46 3.79
CA MET A 29 12.35 0.95 2.88
C MET A 29 12.67 1.20 1.40
N ALA A 30 13.25 2.35 1.05
CA ALA A 30 13.67 2.62 -0.33
C ALA A 30 14.81 1.68 -0.75
N ALA A 31 15.79 1.47 0.15
CA ALA A 31 16.91 0.58 -0.08
C ALA A 31 16.47 -0.90 -0.13
N GLU A 32 15.49 -1.28 0.69
CA GLU A 32 14.89 -2.61 0.68
C GLU A 32 14.13 -2.87 -0.62
N ALA A 33 13.29 -1.92 -1.05
CA ALA A 33 12.58 -2.01 -2.34
C ALA A 33 13.56 -2.11 -3.52
N GLU A 34 14.67 -1.35 -3.49
CA GLU A 34 15.71 -1.41 -4.52
C GLU A 34 16.45 -2.76 -4.51
N CYS A 35 16.78 -3.29 -3.33
CA CYS A 35 17.36 -4.63 -3.21
C CYS A 35 16.42 -5.70 -3.78
N LEU A 36 15.13 -5.66 -3.43
CA LEU A 36 14.12 -6.60 -3.91
C LEU A 36 13.95 -6.51 -5.44
N ARG A 37 13.94 -5.28 -5.98
CA ARG A 37 13.93 -5.04 -7.43
C ARG A 37 15.14 -5.65 -8.10
N GLN A 38 16.34 -5.45 -7.57
CA GLN A 38 17.56 -6.01 -8.16
C GLN A 38 17.59 -7.54 -8.10
N ILE A 39 17.12 -8.16 -7.02
CA ILE A 39 17.00 -9.63 -6.93
C ILE A 39 16.00 -10.16 -7.98
N ARG A 40 14.88 -9.47 -8.18
CA ARG A 40 13.87 -9.81 -9.20
C ARG A 40 14.44 -9.69 -10.61
N ASP A 41 15.06 -8.55 -10.91
CA ASP A 41 15.55 -8.19 -12.24
C ASP A 41 16.75 -9.06 -12.67
N THR A 42 17.63 -9.42 -11.74
CA THR A 42 18.74 -10.36 -11.98
C THR A 42 18.32 -11.83 -11.91
N ALA A 43 17.07 -12.10 -11.52
CA ALA A 43 16.55 -13.42 -11.21
C ALA A 43 17.44 -14.23 -10.23
N ALA A 44 18.11 -13.54 -9.30
CA ALA A 44 19.06 -14.15 -8.38
C ALA A 44 18.40 -15.20 -7.46
N TYR A 45 17.10 -15.07 -7.18
CA TYR A 45 16.33 -16.09 -6.44
C TYR A 45 16.36 -17.48 -7.09
N LYS A 46 16.57 -17.57 -8.42
CA LYS A 46 16.70 -18.85 -9.13
C LYS A 46 17.96 -19.62 -8.74
N THR A 47 18.99 -18.97 -8.18
CA THR A 47 20.17 -19.70 -7.70
C THR A 47 19.84 -20.56 -6.48
N LEU A 48 18.75 -20.27 -5.77
CA LEU A 48 18.24 -21.07 -4.67
C LEU A 48 17.25 -22.16 -5.13
N ASP A 49 17.08 -22.36 -6.43
CA ASP A 49 16.03 -23.22 -7.02
C ASP A 49 14.59 -22.85 -6.56
N LEU A 50 14.39 -21.59 -6.15
CA LEU A 50 13.09 -21.07 -5.75
C LEU A 50 12.41 -20.34 -6.91
N THR A 51 11.08 -20.35 -6.92
CA THR A 51 10.29 -19.40 -7.71
C THR A 51 10.20 -18.04 -6.99
N TRP A 52 9.78 -17.00 -7.70
CA TRP A 52 9.57 -15.68 -7.08
C TRP A 52 8.49 -15.74 -5.97
N ASP A 53 7.46 -16.54 -6.19
CA ASP A 53 6.34 -16.74 -5.25
C ASP A 53 6.79 -17.43 -3.96
N GLU A 54 7.76 -18.33 -4.04
CA GLU A 54 8.37 -19.03 -2.90
C GLU A 54 9.44 -18.18 -2.22
N PHE A 55 10.25 -17.45 -2.98
CA PHE A 55 11.30 -16.59 -2.46
C PHE A 55 10.76 -15.47 -1.56
N CYS A 56 9.66 -14.82 -1.95
CA CYS A 56 9.10 -13.70 -1.21
C CYS A 56 8.77 -14.05 0.27
N PRO A 57 7.92 -15.06 0.55
CA PRO A 57 7.62 -15.43 1.93
C PRO A 57 8.79 -16.14 2.63
N GLN A 58 9.61 -16.92 1.92
CA GLN A 58 10.66 -17.75 2.55
C GLN A 58 11.94 -16.97 2.88
N CYS A 59 12.33 -16.00 2.05
CA CYS A 59 13.57 -15.25 2.20
C CYS A 59 13.35 -13.78 2.56
N ALA A 60 12.38 -13.11 1.93
CA ALA A 60 12.05 -11.72 2.24
C ALA A 60 11.11 -11.57 3.45
N GLY A 61 10.42 -12.65 3.85
CA GLY A 61 9.52 -12.65 5.01
C GLY A 61 8.20 -11.88 4.80
N ILE A 62 7.92 -11.48 3.56
CA ILE A 62 6.71 -10.73 3.17
C ILE A 62 6.06 -11.38 1.95
N SER A 63 4.74 -11.24 1.83
CA SER A 63 4.01 -11.83 0.69
C SER A 63 4.54 -11.28 -0.63
N ARG A 64 4.51 -12.10 -1.68
CA ARG A 64 4.86 -11.67 -3.04
C ARG A 64 4.13 -10.40 -3.45
N LYS A 65 2.82 -10.31 -3.17
CA LYS A 65 2.01 -9.13 -3.48
C LYS A 65 2.61 -7.87 -2.84
N HIS A 66 3.05 -7.96 -1.59
CA HIS A 66 3.68 -6.84 -0.89
C HIS A 66 5.03 -6.45 -1.52
N VAL A 67 5.86 -7.43 -1.89
CA VAL A 67 7.13 -7.19 -2.60
C VAL A 67 6.87 -6.51 -3.95
N ASP A 68 5.93 -7.03 -4.73
CA ASP A 68 5.58 -6.48 -6.04
C ASP A 68 5.03 -5.04 -5.89
N ASP A 69 4.21 -4.76 -4.86
CA ASP A 69 3.71 -3.43 -4.54
C ASP A 69 4.86 -2.46 -4.14
N LEU A 70 5.85 -2.92 -3.36
CA LEU A 70 7.03 -2.11 -3.00
C LEU A 70 7.87 -1.74 -4.22
N ILE A 71 8.16 -2.71 -5.08
CA ILE A 71 8.93 -2.47 -6.31
C ILE A 71 8.16 -1.53 -7.24
N HIS A 72 6.85 -1.74 -7.39
CA HIS A 72 6.00 -0.86 -8.20
C HIS A 72 6.01 0.59 -7.69
N ASN A 73 5.87 0.79 -6.38
CA ASN A 73 5.92 2.13 -5.79
C ASN A 73 7.30 2.79 -5.97
N LEU A 74 8.38 2.02 -5.92
CA LEU A 74 9.73 2.51 -6.21
C LEU A 74 9.89 2.93 -7.67
N GLU A 75 9.38 2.14 -8.61
CA GLU A 75 9.42 2.44 -10.04
C GLU A 75 8.54 3.66 -10.39
N GLU A 76 7.37 3.79 -9.76
CA GLU A 76 6.42 4.87 -10.03
C GLU A 76 6.85 6.20 -9.40
N PHE A 77 7.29 6.18 -8.14
CA PHE A 77 7.49 7.40 -7.35
C PHE A 77 8.93 7.65 -6.91
N GLY A 78 9.81 6.67 -7.06
CA GLY A 78 11.20 6.75 -6.62
C GLY A 78 11.37 6.76 -5.10
N ALA A 79 12.60 7.05 -4.66
CA ALA A 79 12.97 7.06 -3.25
C ALA A 79 12.24 8.14 -2.43
N THR A 80 11.84 9.25 -3.06
CA THR A 80 11.15 10.36 -2.38
C THR A 80 9.83 9.91 -1.74
N TYR A 81 9.09 8.99 -2.36
CA TYR A 81 7.86 8.44 -1.77
C TYR A 81 8.14 7.74 -0.45
N PHE A 82 9.15 6.87 -0.42
CA PHE A 82 9.51 6.13 0.78
C PHE A 82 9.99 7.07 1.88
N HIS A 83 10.81 8.06 1.54
CA HIS A 83 11.29 9.05 2.50
C HIS A 83 10.13 9.87 3.11
N LEU A 84 9.19 10.31 2.27
CA LEU A 84 7.99 10.99 2.76
C LEU A 84 7.12 10.05 3.61
N SER A 85 7.03 8.77 3.25
CA SER A 85 6.24 7.76 3.97
C SER A 85 6.79 7.41 5.35
N GLU A 86 8.12 7.52 5.53
CA GLU A 86 8.80 7.36 6.82
C GLU A 86 8.42 8.49 7.78
N ILE A 87 8.32 9.72 7.27
CA ILE A 87 8.02 10.91 8.06
C ILE A 87 6.52 11.06 8.30
N VAL A 88 5.70 10.72 7.30
CA VAL A 88 4.25 10.85 7.33
C VAL A 88 3.61 9.62 6.70
N ARG A 89 2.75 8.94 7.46
CA ARG A 89 1.93 7.83 6.92
C ARG A 89 1.08 8.32 5.73
N ILE A 90 1.47 7.94 4.52
CA ILE A 90 0.82 8.32 3.28
C ILE A 90 0.65 7.09 2.39
N SER A 91 -0.56 6.91 1.84
CA SER A 91 -0.82 5.83 0.88
C SER A 91 -0.29 6.20 -0.52
N PRO A 92 0.06 5.22 -1.37
CA PRO A 92 0.47 5.47 -2.76
C PRO A 92 -0.52 6.35 -3.53
N GLU A 93 -1.82 6.11 -3.37
CA GLU A 93 -2.88 6.91 -4.01
C GLU A 93 -2.87 8.38 -3.53
N THR A 94 -2.57 8.60 -2.24
CA THR A 94 -2.48 9.96 -1.70
C THR A 94 -1.20 10.65 -2.18
N TYR A 95 -0.10 9.91 -2.29
CA TYR A 95 1.14 10.43 -2.85
C TYR A 95 0.97 10.85 -4.31
N ARG A 96 0.35 10.00 -5.15
CA ARG A 96 0.06 10.31 -6.56
C ARG A 96 -0.71 11.61 -6.74
N GLN A 97 -1.61 11.93 -5.82
CA GLN A 97 -2.40 13.16 -5.82
C GLN A 97 -1.59 14.42 -5.49
N ILE A 98 -0.52 14.28 -4.71
CA ILE A 98 0.34 15.40 -4.30
C ILE A 98 1.69 15.39 -5.02
N ALA A 99 2.00 14.37 -5.82
CA ALA A 99 3.30 14.19 -6.47
C ALA A 99 3.67 15.40 -7.35
N GLY A 100 2.69 16.05 -7.98
CA GLY A 100 2.92 17.29 -8.75
C GLY A 100 3.32 18.52 -7.90
N LYS A 101 3.36 18.40 -6.57
CA LYS A 101 3.82 19.42 -5.62
C LYS A 101 5.11 19.00 -4.89
N VAL A 102 5.64 17.84 -5.23
CA VAL A 102 6.88 17.31 -4.64
C VAL A 102 7.98 17.51 -5.68
N GLU A 103 9.02 18.24 -5.30
CA GLU A 103 10.19 18.47 -6.14
C GLU A 103 11.43 18.00 -5.37
N GLY A 104 12.07 16.92 -5.84
CA GLY A 104 13.24 16.35 -5.18
C GLY A 104 12.93 15.86 -3.76
N GLU A 105 13.56 16.47 -2.76
CA GLU A 105 13.34 16.22 -1.33
C GLU A 105 12.54 17.33 -0.64
N GLU A 106 11.83 18.14 -1.42
CA GLU A 106 11.00 19.23 -0.93
C GLU A 106 9.54 19.08 -1.38
N ILE A 107 8.61 19.52 -0.54
CA ILE A 107 7.18 19.55 -0.83
C ILE A 107 6.66 20.98 -0.75
N GLU A 108 5.91 21.39 -1.77
CA GLU A 108 5.27 22.70 -1.80
C GLU A 108 4.06 22.73 -0.86
N ILE A 109 4.16 23.55 0.19
CA ILE A 109 3.10 23.79 1.16
C ILE A 109 2.82 25.29 1.21
N GLU A 110 1.61 25.67 0.77
CA GLU A 110 1.15 27.08 0.79
C GLU A 110 2.06 28.01 -0.02
N GLY A 111 2.57 27.55 -1.18
CA GLY A 111 3.46 28.33 -2.03
C GLY A 111 4.91 28.41 -1.53
N LYS A 112 5.28 27.61 -0.52
CA LYS A 112 6.65 27.51 0.00
C LYS A 112 7.16 26.08 -0.13
N MET A 113 8.37 25.92 -0.65
CA MET A 113 9.07 24.65 -0.60
C MET A 113 9.48 24.34 0.84
N VAL A 114 9.12 23.16 1.31
CA VAL A 114 9.41 22.68 2.67
C VAL A 114 10.20 21.38 2.54
N PRO A 115 11.39 21.28 3.16
CA PRO A 115 12.17 20.06 3.09
C PRO A 115 11.47 18.93 3.82
N ILE A 116 11.50 17.75 3.19
CA ILE A 116 10.94 16.49 3.68
C ILE A 116 11.88 15.96 4.75
N VAL A 117 11.80 16.53 5.95
CA VAL A 117 12.61 16.15 7.12
C VAL A 117 11.72 15.91 8.33
N PRO A 118 12.15 15.10 9.32
CA PRO A 118 11.35 14.78 10.51
C PRO A 118 10.85 16.02 11.27
N GLU A 119 11.61 17.11 11.27
CA GLU A 119 11.27 18.38 11.93
C GLU A 119 10.03 19.01 11.30
N ASN A 120 9.81 18.81 10.00
CA ASN A 120 8.66 19.32 9.26
C ASN A 120 7.49 18.32 9.23
N ALA A 121 7.62 17.13 9.82
CA ALA A 121 6.64 16.05 9.74
C ALA A 121 5.21 16.47 10.07
N ALA A 122 5.04 17.23 11.16
CA ALA A 122 3.73 17.70 11.59
C ALA A 122 3.10 18.65 10.57
N ARG A 123 3.90 19.59 10.05
CA ARG A 123 3.46 20.56 9.04
C ARG A 123 3.11 19.89 7.72
N ILE A 124 3.94 18.95 7.26
CA ILE A 124 3.73 18.15 6.07
C ILE A 124 2.45 17.32 6.21
N ARG A 125 2.27 16.61 7.33
CA ARG A 125 1.07 15.81 7.60
C ARG A 125 -0.20 16.64 7.54
N SER A 126 -0.21 17.80 8.20
CA SER A 126 -1.37 18.70 8.16
C SER A 126 -1.63 19.23 6.74
N ALA A 127 -0.59 19.54 5.98
CA ALA A 127 -0.72 19.98 4.60
C ALA A 127 -1.31 18.89 3.69
N VAL A 128 -0.76 17.67 3.75
CA VAL A 128 -1.27 16.51 2.99
C VAL A 128 -2.73 16.23 3.33
N GLN A 129 -3.11 16.29 4.61
CA GLN A 129 -4.51 16.09 5.01
C GLN A 129 -5.44 17.17 4.43
N ARG A 130 -5.02 18.45 4.45
CA ARG A 130 -5.78 19.55 3.82
C ARG A 130 -5.94 19.34 2.32
N MET A 131 -4.85 18.99 1.63
CA MET A 131 -4.87 18.74 0.18
C MET A 131 -5.80 17.58 -0.16
N ARG A 132 -5.79 16.49 0.63
CA ARG A 132 -6.70 15.36 0.45
C ARG A 132 -8.16 15.77 0.61
N THR A 133 -8.51 16.52 1.64
CA THR A 133 -9.89 17.00 1.83
C THR A 133 -10.32 17.90 0.67
N GLN A 134 -9.46 18.82 0.23
CA GLN A 134 -9.73 19.71 -0.90
C GLN A 134 -9.96 18.93 -2.21
N LEU A 135 -9.13 17.93 -2.50
CA LEU A 135 -9.27 17.08 -3.69
C LEU A 135 -10.53 16.20 -3.62
N GLN A 136 -10.85 15.64 -2.46
CA GLN A 136 -12.10 14.90 -2.27
C GLN A 136 -13.32 15.79 -2.47
N ASP A 137 -13.30 17.02 -1.97
CA ASP A 137 -14.41 17.96 -2.13
C ASP A 137 -14.53 18.48 -3.56
N ALA A 138 -13.41 18.71 -4.26
CA ALA A 138 -13.41 19.00 -5.69
C ALA A 138 -13.99 17.82 -6.49
N LYS A 139 -13.57 16.58 -6.21
CA LYS A 139 -14.10 15.37 -6.86
C LYS A 139 -15.59 15.19 -6.59
N LYS A 140 -16.08 15.46 -5.37
CA LYS A 140 -17.51 15.47 -5.04
C LYS A 140 -18.28 16.53 -5.84
N ARG A 141 -17.69 17.72 -6.07
CA ARG A 141 -18.32 18.81 -6.83
C ARG A 141 -18.39 18.53 -8.32
N VAL A 142 -17.41 17.81 -8.87
CA VAL A 142 -17.30 17.52 -10.32
C VAL A 142 -18.10 16.28 -10.74
N LEU A 143 -18.26 15.28 -9.86
CA LEU A 143 -19.00 14.06 -10.21
C LEU A 143 -20.52 14.26 -10.15
N PRO A 144 -21.27 13.98 -11.24
CA PRO A 144 -22.73 13.97 -11.20
C PRO A 144 -23.22 12.91 -10.22
N ALA A 145 -24.37 13.15 -9.58
CA ALA A 145 -24.94 12.26 -8.57
C ALA A 145 -25.11 10.80 -9.09
N SER A 146 -25.35 10.63 -10.39
CA SER A 146 -25.44 9.32 -11.06
C SER A 146 -24.15 8.49 -11.00
N CYS A 147 -22.97 9.12 -11.07
CA CYS A 147 -21.68 8.42 -10.96
C CYS A 147 -21.39 7.99 -9.50
N ARG A 148 -21.93 8.74 -8.53
CA ARG A 148 -21.85 8.39 -7.10
C ARG A 148 -22.72 7.18 -6.78
N ILE A 149 -23.90 7.06 -7.40
CA ILE A 149 -24.75 5.86 -7.29
C ILE A 149 -24.02 4.64 -7.85
N GLY A 150 -23.38 4.77 -9.02
CA GLY A 150 -22.58 3.68 -9.60
C GLY A 150 -21.39 3.26 -8.72
N SER A 151 -20.74 4.21 -8.04
CA SER A 151 -19.64 3.93 -7.11
C SER A 151 -20.13 3.22 -5.83
N VAL A 152 -21.30 3.61 -5.31
CA VAL A 152 -21.93 2.93 -4.17
C VAL A 152 -22.34 1.50 -4.56
N ASN A 153 -22.92 1.32 -5.76
CA ASN A 153 -23.28 0.00 -6.25
C ASN A 153 -22.07 -0.94 -6.31
N ARG A 154 -20.96 -0.47 -6.90
CA ARG A 154 -19.72 -1.26 -6.97
C ARG A 154 -19.18 -1.64 -5.59
N LEU A 155 -19.15 -0.71 -4.64
CA LEU A 155 -18.68 -0.98 -3.29
C LEU A 155 -19.56 -2.00 -2.55
N VAL A 156 -20.88 -1.93 -2.76
CA VAL A 156 -21.81 -2.91 -2.20
C VAL A 156 -21.59 -4.29 -2.84
N GLU A 157 -21.42 -4.36 -4.15
CA GLU A 157 -21.12 -5.60 -4.87
C GLU A 157 -19.79 -6.23 -4.41
N GLU A 158 -18.72 -5.43 -4.27
CA GLU A 158 -17.42 -5.88 -3.77
C GLU A 158 -17.52 -6.42 -2.33
N GLY A 159 -18.21 -5.69 -1.44
CA GLY A 159 -18.40 -6.12 -0.06
C GLY A 159 -19.22 -7.40 0.06
N VAL A 160 -20.30 -7.54 -0.73
CA VAL A 160 -21.11 -8.77 -0.78
C VAL A 160 -20.29 -9.93 -1.35
N SER A 161 -19.53 -9.69 -2.42
CA SER A 161 -18.66 -10.70 -3.03
C SER A 161 -17.60 -11.22 -2.06
N GLU A 162 -17.00 -10.34 -1.25
CA GLU A 162 -16.01 -10.76 -0.26
C GLU A 162 -16.64 -11.57 0.89
N LEU A 163 -17.82 -11.16 1.38
CA LEU A 163 -18.56 -11.95 2.38
C LEU A 163 -18.93 -13.34 1.85
N SER A 164 -19.37 -13.43 0.59
CA SER A 164 -19.65 -14.71 -0.07
C SER A 164 -18.40 -15.57 -0.19
N ARG A 165 -17.27 -14.99 -0.64
CA ARG A 165 -15.99 -15.70 -0.76
C ARG A 165 -15.52 -16.26 0.59
N ILE A 166 -15.62 -15.47 1.66
CA ILE A 166 -15.24 -15.91 3.01
C ILE A 166 -16.19 -17.00 3.51
N SER A 167 -17.49 -16.94 3.19
CA SER A 167 -18.46 -17.95 3.61
C SER A 167 -18.24 -19.34 2.98
N GLU A 168 -17.57 -19.40 1.84
CA GLU A 168 -17.20 -20.64 1.15
C GLU A 168 -15.93 -21.30 1.73
N LEU A 169 -15.17 -20.59 2.57
CA LEU A 169 -14.00 -21.14 3.23
C LEU A 169 -14.41 -22.07 4.39
N PRO A 170 -13.57 -23.05 4.75
CA PRO A 170 -13.78 -23.89 5.92
C PRO A 170 -13.55 -23.08 7.20
N LEU A 171 -14.56 -22.32 7.61
CA LEU A 171 -14.57 -21.51 8.83
C LEU A 171 -14.98 -22.35 10.04
N ASP A 172 -14.41 -22.02 11.19
CA ASP A 172 -14.85 -22.56 12.48
C ASP A 172 -16.20 -21.94 12.93
N LEU A 173 -16.72 -22.40 14.09
CA LEU A 173 -18.02 -21.96 14.62
C LEU A 173 -18.04 -20.50 15.05
N ASP A 174 -16.93 -19.96 15.57
CA ASP A 174 -16.81 -18.59 16.06
C ASP A 174 -16.64 -17.60 14.88
N GLU A 175 -15.84 -17.98 13.90
CA GLU A 175 -15.64 -17.25 12.64
C GLU A 175 -16.96 -17.14 11.86
N LYS A 176 -17.74 -18.23 11.79
CA LYS A 176 -19.08 -18.24 11.17
C LYS A 176 -20.04 -17.32 11.91
N ALA A 177 -20.06 -17.35 13.24
CA ALA A 177 -20.92 -16.47 14.03
C ALA A 177 -20.55 -14.99 13.84
N THR A 178 -19.26 -14.68 13.76
CA THR A 178 -18.75 -13.33 13.50
C THR A 178 -19.15 -12.83 12.11
N LEU A 179 -18.94 -13.65 11.07
CA LEU A 179 -19.31 -13.31 9.70
C LEU A 179 -20.83 -13.09 9.56
N ALA A 180 -21.63 -13.96 10.18
CA ALA A 180 -23.09 -13.82 10.23
C ALA A 180 -23.52 -12.51 10.92
N GLY A 181 -22.88 -12.15 12.02
CA GLY A 181 -23.15 -10.89 12.73
C GLY A 181 -22.85 -9.65 11.89
N ILE A 182 -21.76 -9.68 11.10
CA ILE A 182 -21.41 -8.60 10.16
C ILE A 182 -22.47 -8.47 9.07
N ALA A 183 -22.91 -9.59 8.48
CA ALA A 183 -23.94 -9.61 7.45
C ALA A 183 -25.29 -9.09 8.00
N ASP A 184 -25.73 -9.57 9.16
CA ASP A 184 -26.98 -9.14 9.80
C ASP A 184 -26.99 -7.64 10.13
N TYR A 185 -25.86 -7.13 10.64
CA TYR A 185 -25.71 -5.70 10.91
C TYR A 185 -25.83 -4.87 9.63
N ALA A 186 -25.16 -5.30 8.55
CA ALA A 186 -25.21 -4.63 7.25
C ALA A 186 -26.64 -4.60 6.69
N VAL A 187 -27.36 -5.74 6.72
CA VAL A 187 -28.75 -5.84 6.28
C VAL A 187 -29.65 -4.87 7.06
N ARG A 188 -29.58 -4.88 8.40
CA ARG A 188 -30.40 -3.97 9.23
C ARG A 188 -30.13 -2.49 8.93
N ARG A 189 -28.86 -2.13 8.72
CA ARG A 189 -28.46 -0.75 8.41
C ARG A 189 -28.97 -0.32 7.03
N LEU A 190 -28.85 -1.21 6.04
CA LEU A 190 -29.32 -0.97 4.67
C LEU A 190 -30.84 -0.85 4.61
N THR A 191 -31.60 -1.68 5.35
CA THR A 191 -33.06 -1.54 5.46
C THR A 191 -33.47 -0.15 5.93
N LYS A 192 -32.83 0.39 6.98
CA LYS A 192 -33.08 1.77 7.46
C LYS A 192 -32.73 2.85 6.44
N VAL A 193 -31.73 2.61 5.59
CA VAL A 193 -31.40 3.52 4.48
C VAL A 193 -32.49 3.45 3.41
N CYS A 194 -32.94 2.24 3.04
CA CYS A 194 -34.02 2.02 2.08
C CYS A 194 -35.34 2.69 2.52
N GLU A 195 -35.69 2.59 3.80
CA GLU A 195 -36.88 3.25 4.37
C GLU A 195 -36.81 4.78 4.20
N ARG A 196 -35.64 5.38 4.45
CA ARG A 196 -35.43 6.84 4.26
C ARG A 196 -35.40 7.28 2.80
N LEU A 197 -35.08 6.38 1.87
CA LEU A 197 -35.10 6.67 0.44
C LEU A 197 -36.50 6.48 -0.19
N ARG A 198 -37.41 5.79 0.51
CA ARG A 198 -38.78 5.52 0.07
C ARG A 198 -39.83 6.45 0.70
N GLY A 199 -39.47 7.18 1.76
CA GLY A 199 -40.28 8.26 2.34
C GLY A 199 -39.95 9.59 1.68
#